data_AF-A0A9D4GLI0-F1
#
_entry.id   AF-A0A9D4GLI0-F1
#
_cell.length_a   1.000
_cell.length_b   1.000
_cell.length_c   1.000
_cell.angle_alpha   90.00
_cell.angle_beta   90.00
_cell.angle_gamma   90.00
#
_symmetry.space_group_name_H-M   'P 1'
#
loop_
_entity.id
_entity.type
_entity.pdbx_description
1 polymer ?
#
loop_
_entity_poly.entity_id
_entity_poly.type
_entity_poly.pdbx_seq_one_letter_code
_entity_poly.pdbx_strand_id
1 'polypeptide(L)'
;MSESASNLASRRKPFNSKPKLRVWDPEIRNNVMNMKSAYTAWKRAGRPREESSLLTKKNLAKRVLRSSVRQAIAKKDYELKQKTNESRKYDSRTFHKLVNSQRNKQGRFITDLYVGNQRYQEDKILCGFHDHFEALGQQAANDFVDNVYDEIVNIEYGLTVNMNRNQYVQPVTKIELEKAVKSLNTGKAPDVYNMSVEHILNCEDSTFEYLLKVVSHVFASGLFPAALKRGVVTPIFKNKGEPNVSVTTGA
;
A
#
# COMPACT_ATOMS: atom_id res chain seq x y z
N MET A 1 34.75 -19.37 28.51
CA MET A 1 33.92 -19.11 29.71
C MET A 1 33.84 -17.60 29.91
N SER A 2 32.68 -17.11 30.39
CA SER A 2 32.24 -15.70 30.50
C SER A 2 31.64 -15.15 29.20
N GLU A 3 30.36 -15.40 28.94
CA GLU A 3 29.17 -14.64 29.39
C GLU A 3 28.91 -13.39 28.52
N SER A 4 28.44 -13.63 27.29
CA SER A 4 27.77 -12.61 26.48
C SER A 4 26.40 -12.33 27.08
N ALA A 5 26.34 -11.26 27.88
CA ALA A 5 25.17 -10.79 28.58
C ALA A 5 23.92 -10.79 27.69
N SER A 6 22.95 -11.58 28.13
CA SER A 6 21.60 -11.69 27.63
C SER A 6 20.93 -10.33 27.71
N ASN A 7 20.89 -9.60 26.59
CA ASN A 7 20.03 -8.44 26.42
C ASN A 7 18.58 -8.93 26.24
N LEU A 8 18.03 -9.50 27.31
CA LEU A 8 16.61 -9.71 27.49
C LEU A 8 15.99 -8.33 27.76
N ALA A 9 15.97 -7.48 26.73
CA ALA A 9 15.24 -6.24 26.76
C ALA A 9 13.77 -6.59 27.02
N SER A 10 13.36 -6.43 28.28
CA SER A 10 11.99 -6.60 28.73
C SER A 10 11.10 -5.80 27.78
N ARG A 11 10.36 -6.51 26.91
CA ARG A 11 9.37 -5.93 25.99
C ARG A 11 8.35 -5.18 26.85
N ARG A 12 8.58 -3.88 27.09
CA ARG A 12 7.58 -3.01 27.69
C ARG A 12 6.38 -3.07 26.74
N LYS A 13 5.24 -3.56 27.23
CA LYS A 13 3.99 -3.59 26.46
C LYS A 13 3.81 -2.20 25.84
N PRO A 14 3.59 -2.10 24.51
CA PRO A 14 3.43 -0.80 23.88
C PRO A 14 2.31 -0.06 24.61
N PHE A 15 2.58 1.21 24.93
CA PHE A 15 1.59 2.08 25.55
C PHE A 15 0.43 2.21 24.56
N ASN A 16 -0.59 1.38 24.71
CA ASN A 16 -1.78 1.44 23.87
C ASN A 16 -2.45 2.79 24.12
N SER A 17 -2.15 3.76 23.25
CA SER A 17 -2.83 5.05 23.22
C SER A 17 -4.32 4.77 23.19
N LYS A 18 -5.10 5.45 24.04
CA LYS A 18 -6.56 5.27 24.08
C LYS A 18 -7.09 5.42 22.65
N PRO A 19 -8.00 4.53 22.21
CA PRO A 19 -8.51 4.58 20.84
C PRO A 19 -9.10 5.96 20.55
N LYS A 20 -8.63 6.58 19.45
CA LYS A 20 -9.16 7.85 18.97
C LYS A 20 -10.66 7.68 18.69
N LEU A 21 -11.46 8.71 19.01
CA LEU A 21 -12.88 8.70 18.70
C LEU A 21 -13.07 8.61 17.18
N ARG A 22 -13.96 7.72 16.73
CA ARG A 22 -14.25 7.49 15.30
C ARG A 22 -15.10 8.59 14.66
N VAL A 23 -15.73 9.43 15.48
CA VAL A 23 -16.61 10.51 15.06
C VAL A 23 -16.28 11.75 15.88
N TRP A 24 -16.29 12.91 15.22
CA TRP A 24 -15.99 14.20 15.81
C TRP A 24 -16.93 15.25 15.26
N ASP A 25 -17.82 15.74 16.11
CA ASP A 25 -18.77 16.81 15.83
C ASP A 25 -18.73 17.86 16.98
N PRO A 26 -19.32 19.04 16.81
CA PRO A 26 -19.32 20.09 17.85
C PRO A 26 -19.94 19.64 19.17
N GLU A 27 -20.94 18.76 19.13
CA GLU A 27 -21.65 18.26 20.31
C GLU A 27 -20.79 17.28 21.12
N ILE A 28 -20.15 16.31 20.46
CA ILE A 28 -19.15 15.40 21.00
C ILE A 28 -17.98 16.20 21.58
N ARG A 29 -17.52 17.26 20.90
CA ARG A 29 -16.47 18.13 21.43
C ARG A 29 -16.89 18.75 22.77
N ASN A 30 -18.09 19.30 22.85
CA ASN A 30 -18.65 19.85 24.10
C ASN A 30 -18.79 18.77 25.18
N ASN A 31 -19.30 17.59 24.83
CA ASN A 31 -19.46 16.46 25.74
C ASN A 31 -18.10 15.92 26.24
N VAL A 32 -17.06 15.94 25.41
CA VAL A 32 -15.68 15.62 25.82
C VAL A 32 -15.15 16.66 26.81
N MET A 33 -15.38 17.95 26.56
CA MET A 33 -14.98 19.02 27.49
C MET A 33 -15.70 18.88 28.83
N ASN A 34 -17.02 18.66 28.82
CA ASN A 34 -17.83 18.44 30.01
C ASN A 34 -17.37 17.23 30.82
N MET A 35 -17.07 16.11 30.14
CA MET A 35 -16.54 14.90 30.78
C MET A 35 -15.16 15.13 31.39
N LYS A 36 -14.27 15.88 30.72
CA LYS A 36 -12.96 16.27 31.27
C LYS A 36 -13.09 17.19 32.48
N SER A 37 -14.00 18.17 32.42
CA SER A 37 -14.28 19.09 33.53
C SER A 37 -14.80 18.34 34.76
N ALA A 38 -15.82 17.49 34.58
CA ALA A 38 -16.38 16.67 35.65
C ALA A 38 -15.35 15.69 36.26
N TYR A 39 -14.49 15.11 35.43
CA TYR A 39 -13.39 14.27 35.91
C TYR A 39 -12.37 15.06 36.72
N THR A 40 -12.03 16.28 36.28
CA THR A 40 -11.08 17.16 36.97
C THR A 40 -11.63 17.59 38.33
N ALA A 41 -12.90 17.97 38.41
CA ALA A 41 -13.58 18.30 39.67
C ALA A 41 -13.58 17.11 40.65
N TRP A 42 -13.94 15.91 40.17
CA TRP A 42 -13.90 14.68 40.98
C TRP A 42 -12.46 14.32 41.44
N LYS A 43 -11.46 14.53 40.57
CA LYS A 43 -10.05 14.31 40.91
C LYS A 43 -9.54 15.30 41.96
N ARG A 44 -9.91 16.57 41.86
CA ARG A 44 -9.53 17.63 42.82
C ARG A 44 -10.14 17.38 44.20
N ALA A 45 -11.35 16.84 44.26
CA ALA A 45 -12.03 16.49 45.51
C ALA A 45 -11.51 15.22 46.20
N GLY A 46 -10.33 14.71 45.83
CA GLY A 46 -9.75 13.52 46.47
C GLY A 46 -10.32 12.19 45.98
N ARG A 47 -11.02 12.16 44.84
CA ARG A 47 -11.61 10.95 44.25
C ARG A 47 -12.61 10.25 45.20
N PRO A 48 -13.65 10.96 45.66
CA PRO A 48 -14.64 10.38 46.57
C PRO A 48 -15.26 9.14 45.95
N ARG A 49 -15.28 8.05 46.72
CA ARG A 49 -15.70 6.70 46.28
C ARG A 49 -17.14 6.38 46.66
N GLU A 50 -17.65 7.04 47.69
CA GLU A 50 -19.05 7.02 48.08
C GLU A 50 -19.93 7.81 47.11
N GLU A 51 -21.25 7.63 47.21
CA GLU A 51 -22.27 8.25 46.35
C GLU A 51 -22.31 9.76 46.56
N SER A 52 -21.33 10.43 45.98
CA SER A 52 -21.13 11.88 46.03
C SER A 52 -21.68 12.52 44.77
N SER A 53 -22.20 13.74 44.90
CA SER A 53 -22.68 14.55 43.76
C SER A 53 -21.64 14.63 42.63
N LEU A 54 -20.35 14.70 42.96
CA LEU A 54 -19.25 14.74 41.99
C LEU A 54 -19.05 13.41 41.25
N LEU A 55 -19.20 12.27 41.93
CA LEU A 55 -19.14 10.95 41.29
C LEU A 55 -20.31 10.75 40.32
N THR A 56 -21.52 11.15 40.71
CA THR A 56 -22.73 11.12 39.87
C THR A 56 -22.58 12.01 38.65
N LYS A 57 -22.11 13.26 38.82
CA LYS A 57 -21.82 14.20 37.71
C LYS A 57 -20.80 13.62 36.72
N LYS A 58 -19.71 13.02 37.21
CA LYS A 58 -18.70 12.36 36.37
C LYS A 58 -19.29 11.18 35.58
N ASN A 59 -20.07 10.33 36.23
CA ASN A 59 -20.67 9.15 35.60
C ASN A 59 -21.71 9.56 34.55
N LEU A 60 -22.53 10.58 34.85
CA LEU A 60 -23.49 11.16 33.92
C LEU A 60 -22.79 11.73 32.68
N ALA A 61 -21.78 12.59 32.86
CA ALA A 61 -21.04 13.18 31.73
C ALA A 61 -20.39 12.10 30.84
N LYS A 62 -19.88 11.02 31.43
CA LYS A 62 -19.36 9.86 30.68
C LYS A 62 -20.45 9.10 29.93
N ARG A 63 -21.64 8.93 30.53
CA ARG A 63 -22.80 8.27 29.90
C ARG A 63 -23.30 9.09 28.71
N VAL A 64 -23.45 10.40 28.89
CA VAL A 64 -23.86 11.34 27.83
C VAL A 64 -22.89 11.27 26.65
N LEU A 65 -21.57 11.40 26.89
CA LEU A 65 -20.57 11.28 25.82
C LEU A 65 -20.65 9.94 25.08
N ARG A 66 -20.80 8.83 25.80
CA ARG A 66 -20.96 7.50 25.16
C ARG A 66 -22.24 7.43 24.32
N SER A 67 -23.32 8.03 24.81
CA SER A 67 -24.59 8.08 24.09
C SER A 67 -24.48 8.90 22.81
N SER A 68 -23.92 10.12 22.89
CA SER A 68 -23.77 11.01 21.73
C SER A 68 -22.84 10.39 20.68
N VAL A 69 -21.74 9.77 21.09
CA VAL A 69 -20.84 9.04 20.17
C VAL A 69 -21.58 7.90 19.46
N ARG A 70 -22.40 7.12 20.17
CA ARG A 70 -23.19 6.05 19.55
C ARG A 70 -24.22 6.58 18.57
N GLN A 71 -24.92 7.66 18.92
CA GLN A 71 -25.90 8.29 18.04
C GLN A 71 -25.23 8.84 16.78
N ALA A 72 -24.08 9.51 16.91
CA ALA A 72 -23.34 10.05 15.78
C ALA A 72 -22.79 8.94 14.85
N ILE A 73 -22.32 7.82 15.41
CA ILE A 73 -21.93 6.63 14.62
C ILE A 73 -23.16 6.08 13.88
N ALA A 74 -24.27 5.84 14.58
CA ALA A 74 -25.48 5.30 13.98
C ALA A 74 -26.04 6.21 12.87
N LYS A 75 -25.98 7.53 13.06
CA LYS A 75 -26.35 8.52 12.05
C LYS A 75 -25.47 8.41 10.81
N LYS A 76 -24.15 8.38 10.99
CA LYS A 76 -23.20 8.23 9.87
C LYS A 76 -23.39 6.91 9.12
N ASP A 77 -23.64 5.82 9.84
CA ASP A 77 -23.92 4.50 9.24
C ASP A 77 -25.25 4.52 8.47
N TYR A 78 -26.26 5.21 8.98
CA TYR A 78 -27.54 5.39 8.28
C TYR A 78 -27.39 6.23 7.01
N GLU A 79 -26.69 7.36 7.09
CA GLU A 79 -26.38 8.21 5.93
C GLU A 79 -25.60 7.43 4.85
N LEU A 80 -24.64 6.62 5.27
CA LEU A 80 -23.87 5.75 4.37
C LEU A 80 -24.77 4.72 3.67
N LYS A 81 -25.71 4.10 4.38
CA LYS A 81 -26.68 3.16 3.81
C LYS A 81 -27.61 3.85 2.80
N GLN A 82 -28.13 5.03 3.14
CA GLN A 82 -28.98 5.80 2.23
C GLN A 82 -28.23 6.16 0.95
N LYS A 83 -27.02 6.70 1.08
CA LYS A 83 -26.16 7.02 -0.07
C LYS A 83 -25.84 5.79 -0.93
N THR A 84 -25.65 4.63 -0.31
CA THR A 84 -25.43 3.36 -1.03
C THR A 84 -26.66 2.96 -1.84
N ASN A 85 -27.86 3.06 -1.24
CA ASN A 85 -29.13 2.74 -1.91
C ASN A 85 -29.45 3.71 -3.05
N GLU A 86 -29.16 5.00 -2.89
CA GLU A 86 -29.33 6.00 -3.95
C GLU A 86 -28.34 5.77 -5.09
N SER A 87 -27.06 5.57 -4.77
CA SER A 87 -26.00 5.34 -5.77
C SER A 87 -26.26 4.07 -6.58
N ARG A 88 -26.94 3.06 -6.00
CA ARG A 88 -27.34 1.84 -6.71
C ARG A 88 -28.15 2.14 -7.98
N LYS A 89 -28.97 3.20 -8.00
CA LYS A 89 -29.85 3.52 -9.13
C LYS A 89 -29.14 4.30 -10.25
N TYR A 90 -28.19 5.16 -9.90
CA TYR A 90 -27.66 6.18 -10.83
C TYR A 90 -26.12 6.19 -10.97
N ASP A 91 -25.37 5.57 -10.04
CA ASP A 91 -23.90 5.60 -10.03
C ASP A 91 -23.31 4.27 -9.53
N SER A 92 -23.10 3.35 -10.47
CA SER A 92 -22.52 2.03 -10.23
C SER A 92 -21.12 2.10 -9.61
N ARG A 93 -20.29 3.07 -10.03
CA ARG A 93 -18.91 3.22 -9.53
C ARG A 93 -18.92 3.61 -8.05
N THR A 94 -19.73 4.59 -7.68
CA THR A 94 -19.87 5.02 -6.28
C THR A 94 -20.52 3.92 -5.44
N PHE A 95 -21.52 3.22 -5.97
CA PHE A 95 -22.13 2.06 -5.29
C PHE A 95 -21.09 0.99 -4.92
N HIS A 96 -20.32 0.49 -5.89
CA HIS A 96 -19.30 -0.53 -5.63
C HIS A 96 -18.19 -0.04 -4.71
N LYS A 97 -17.80 1.24 -4.80
CA LYS A 97 -16.85 1.85 -3.86
C LYS A 97 -17.37 1.83 -2.42
N LEU A 98 -18.64 2.20 -2.19
CA LEU A 98 -19.27 2.21 -0.87
C LEU A 98 -19.41 0.78 -0.31
N VAL A 99 -19.86 -0.17 -1.12
CA VAL A 99 -19.95 -1.59 -0.73
C VAL A 99 -18.58 -2.15 -0.36
N ASN A 100 -17.55 -1.91 -1.17
CA ASN A 100 -16.20 -2.39 -0.89
C ASN A 100 -15.56 -1.74 0.34
N SER A 101 -15.96 -0.51 0.69
CA SER A 101 -15.49 0.15 1.92
C SER A 101 -16.06 -0.43 3.20
N GLN A 102 -17.24 -1.08 3.14
CA GLN A 102 -17.87 -1.75 4.28
C GLN A 102 -17.37 -3.18 4.50
N ARG A 103 -16.74 -3.79 3.49
CA ARG A 103 -16.13 -5.10 3.64
C ARG A 103 -14.91 -4.97 4.56
N ASN A 104 -14.89 -5.73 5.66
CA ASN A 104 -13.68 -5.88 6.47
C ASN A 104 -12.57 -6.38 5.54
N LYS A 105 -11.61 -5.51 5.21
CA LYS A 105 -10.34 -5.92 4.64
C LYS A 105 -9.52 -6.52 5.78
N GLN A 106 -9.87 -7.74 6.21
CA GLN A 106 -8.86 -8.56 6.86
C GLN A 106 -7.75 -8.70 5.83
N GLY A 107 -6.59 -8.11 6.12
CA GLY A 107 -5.39 -8.38 5.34
C GLY A 107 -5.19 -9.88 5.41
N ARG A 108 -5.36 -10.57 4.29
CA ARG A 108 -5.03 -12.00 4.23
C ARG A 108 -3.52 -12.06 4.20
N PHE A 109 -2.92 -12.40 5.33
CA PHE A 109 -1.50 -12.65 5.41
C PHE A 109 -1.27 -14.13 5.14
N ILE A 110 -0.25 -14.41 4.34
CA ILE A 110 0.26 -15.76 4.12
C ILE A 110 0.92 -16.16 5.44
N THR A 111 0.40 -17.20 6.10
CA THR A 111 1.01 -17.74 7.33
C THR A 111 1.99 -18.87 7.01
N ASP A 112 1.68 -19.61 5.94
CA ASP A 112 2.44 -20.76 5.50
C ASP A 112 2.48 -20.78 3.97
N LEU A 113 3.67 -20.99 3.42
CA LEU A 113 3.92 -21.19 2.01
C LEU A 113 4.51 -22.60 1.81
N TYR A 114 3.93 -23.37 0.90
CA TYR A 114 4.46 -24.68 0.50
C TYR A 114 4.99 -24.58 -0.92
N VAL A 115 6.27 -24.90 -1.11
CA VAL A 115 6.92 -24.99 -2.43
C VAL A 115 7.49 -26.40 -2.56
N GLY A 116 6.89 -27.22 -3.42
CA GLY A 116 7.23 -28.64 -3.51
C GLY A 116 6.99 -29.34 -2.16
N ASN A 117 8.04 -29.97 -1.60
CA ASN A 117 7.99 -30.64 -0.29
C ASN A 117 8.44 -29.76 0.88
N GLN A 118 8.71 -28.47 0.66
CA GLN A 118 9.26 -27.58 1.68
C GLN A 118 8.23 -26.56 2.16
N ARG A 119 8.13 -26.39 3.49
CA ARG A 119 7.24 -25.43 4.15
C ARG A 119 8.04 -24.23 4.67
N TYR A 120 7.56 -23.04 4.34
CA TYR A 120 8.09 -21.76 4.78
C TYR A 120 7.05 -21.04 5.65
N GLN A 121 7.48 -20.46 6.77
CA GLN A 121 6.62 -19.79 7.74
C GLN A 121 7.15 -18.41 8.10
N GLU A 122 6.26 -17.51 8.48
CA GLU A 122 6.58 -16.16 8.98
C GLU A 122 7.59 -15.44 8.06
N ASP A 123 8.74 -15.05 8.61
CA ASP A 123 9.78 -14.29 7.91
C ASP A 123 10.46 -15.09 6.77
N LYS A 124 10.34 -16.43 6.78
CA LYS A 124 10.95 -17.30 5.76
C LYS A 124 10.09 -17.43 4.50
N ILE A 125 8.85 -16.94 4.51
CA ILE A 125 7.95 -16.99 3.34
C ILE A 125 8.58 -16.26 2.15
N LEU A 126 9.26 -15.14 2.39
CA LEU A 126 9.92 -14.38 1.33
C LEU A 126 11.06 -15.17 0.69
N CYS A 127 11.84 -15.91 1.49
CA CYS A 127 12.87 -16.82 0.97
C CYS A 127 12.24 -17.92 0.11
N GLY A 128 11.15 -18.54 0.57
CA GLY A 128 10.47 -19.57 -0.21
C GLY A 128 9.96 -19.07 -1.56
N PHE A 129 9.43 -17.84 -1.62
CA PHE A 129 9.07 -17.22 -2.89
C PHE A 129 10.29 -16.91 -3.76
N HIS A 130 11.33 -16.34 -3.16
CA HIS A 130 12.58 -16.04 -3.86
C HIS A 130 13.13 -17.28 -4.54
N ASP A 131 13.36 -18.34 -3.78
CA ASP A 131 13.98 -19.59 -4.25
C ASP A 131 13.13 -20.26 -5.33
N HIS A 132 11.80 -20.24 -5.17
CA HIS A 132 10.87 -20.79 -6.16
C HIS A 132 10.95 -20.05 -7.49
N PHE A 133 10.82 -18.72 -7.48
CA PHE A 133 10.82 -17.92 -8.71
C PHE A 133 12.20 -17.82 -9.34
N GLU A 134 13.27 -17.87 -8.54
CA GLU A 134 14.64 -17.97 -9.03
C GLU A 134 14.85 -19.29 -9.77
N ALA A 135 14.42 -20.42 -9.19
CA ALA A 135 14.50 -21.72 -9.85
C ALA A 135 13.71 -21.75 -11.17
N LEU A 136 12.51 -21.18 -11.22
CA LEU A 136 11.74 -21.04 -12.46
C LEU A 136 12.48 -20.18 -13.51
N GLY A 137 13.12 -19.09 -13.09
CA GLY A 137 13.91 -18.24 -13.97
C GLY A 137 15.16 -18.94 -14.52
N GLN A 138 15.84 -19.73 -13.70
CA GLN A 138 17.00 -20.52 -14.11
C GLN A 138 16.61 -21.70 -15.00
N GLN A 139 15.48 -22.34 -14.72
CA GLN A 139 14.95 -23.41 -15.55
C GLN A 139 14.61 -22.89 -16.95
N ALA A 140 13.95 -21.73 -17.07
CA ALA A 140 13.70 -21.09 -18.35
C ALA A 140 14.99 -20.65 -19.09
N ALA A 141 16.08 -20.38 -18.37
CA ALA A 141 17.37 -20.07 -18.97
C ALA A 141 18.12 -21.32 -19.48
N ASN A 142 17.91 -22.47 -18.84
CA ASN A 142 18.54 -23.75 -19.20
C ASN A 142 17.70 -24.56 -20.21
N ASP A 143 16.38 -24.45 -20.15
CA ASP A 143 15.44 -25.03 -21.10
C ASP A 143 15.42 -24.15 -22.35
N PHE A 144 16.40 -24.36 -23.22
CA PHE A 144 16.40 -23.92 -24.61
C PHE A 144 16.07 -22.41 -24.75
N VAL A 145 17.09 -21.55 -24.58
CA VAL A 145 17.10 -20.32 -25.38
C VAL A 145 16.98 -20.81 -26.81
N ASP A 146 15.80 -20.65 -27.38
CA ASP A 146 15.44 -21.22 -28.67
C ASP A 146 16.39 -20.56 -29.67
N ASN A 147 17.50 -21.24 -30.02
CA ASN A 147 18.55 -20.66 -30.85
C ASN A 147 17.96 -20.10 -32.15
N VAL A 148 16.83 -20.70 -32.59
CA VAL A 148 15.99 -20.23 -33.69
C VAL A 148 15.33 -18.88 -33.36
N TYR A 149 14.76 -18.70 -32.17
CA TYR A 149 14.19 -17.42 -31.74
C TYR A 149 15.24 -16.33 -31.61
N ASP A 150 16.40 -16.63 -31.01
CA ASP A 150 17.52 -15.67 -30.94
C ASP A 150 18.03 -15.29 -32.34
N GLU A 151 18.12 -16.26 -33.26
CA GLU A 151 18.49 -16.00 -34.65
C GLU A 151 17.42 -15.15 -35.37
N ILE A 152 16.12 -15.44 -35.17
CA ILE A 152 15.01 -14.62 -35.67
C ILE A 152 15.09 -13.18 -35.11
N VAL A 153 15.26 -13.03 -33.80
CA VAL A 153 15.37 -11.71 -33.14
C VAL A 153 16.57 -10.94 -33.68
N ASN A 154 17.71 -11.59 -33.89
CA ASN A 154 18.90 -10.96 -34.47
C ASN A 154 18.69 -10.55 -35.93
N ILE A 155 18.01 -11.38 -36.73
CA ILE A 155 17.66 -11.05 -38.12
C ILE A 155 16.69 -9.86 -38.16
N GLU A 156 15.62 -9.90 -37.37
CA GLU A 156 14.64 -8.80 -37.27
C GLU A 156 15.30 -7.51 -36.80
N TYR A 157 16.17 -7.59 -35.77
CA TYR A 157 16.95 -6.45 -35.31
C TYR A 157 17.84 -5.89 -36.41
N GLY A 158 18.59 -6.75 -37.13
CA GLY A 158 19.44 -6.34 -38.25
C GLY A 158 18.65 -5.67 -39.38
N LEU A 159 17.48 -6.22 -39.75
CA LEU A 159 16.59 -5.63 -40.74
C LEU A 159 16.06 -4.27 -40.28
N THR A 160 15.65 -4.14 -39.01
CA THR A 160 15.10 -2.91 -38.44
C THR A 160 16.16 -1.82 -38.35
N VAL A 161 17.38 -2.16 -37.96
CA VAL A 161 18.51 -1.22 -37.92
C VAL A 161 18.88 -0.78 -39.33
N ASN A 162 18.91 -1.69 -40.31
CA ASN A 162 19.22 -1.34 -41.70
C ASN A 162 18.14 -0.48 -42.35
N MET A 163 16.86 -0.76 -42.10
CA MET A 163 15.75 0.05 -42.62
C MET A 163 15.69 1.46 -42.01
N ASN A 164 16.11 1.60 -40.75
CA ASN A 164 15.99 2.87 -40.01
C ASN A 164 17.32 3.60 -39.80
N ARG A 165 18.41 3.13 -40.42
CA ARG A 165 19.78 3.63 -40.20
C ARG A 165 19.98 5.13 -40.43
N ASN A 166 19.09 5.74 -41.22
CA ASN A 166 19.11 7.17 -41.56
C ASN A 166 17.83 7.91 -41.12
N GLN A 167 16.97 7.30 -40.30
CA GLN A 167 15.83 8.01 -39.75
C GLN A 167 16.27 8.89 -38.59
N TYR A 168 16.27 10.20 -38.82
CA TYR A 168 16.43 11.17 -37.76
C TYR A 168 15.18 11.17 -36.88
N VAL A 169 15.33 10.70 -35.65
CA VAL A 169 14.28 10.81 -34.63
C VAL A 169 14.34 12.20 -34.03
N GLN A 170 13.25 12.95 -34.14
CA GLN A 170 13.16 14.28 -33.54
C GLN A 170 13.30 14.19 -32.00
N PRO A 171 14.08 15.09 -31.37
CA PRO A 171 14.15 15.16 -29.92
C PRO A 171 12.77 15.36 -29.30
N VAL A 172 12.54 14.74 -28.15
CA VAL A 172 11.27 14.85 -27.42
C VAL A 172 11.07 16.28 -26.96
N THR A 173 9.86 16.81 -27.16
CA THR A 173 9.47 18.14 -26.69
C THR A 173 8.99 18.11 -25.23
N LYS A 174 9.09 19.25 -24.54
CA LYS A 174 8.58 19.38 -23.16
C LYS A 174 7.10 19.00 -23.07
N ILE A 175 6.29 19.42 -24.05
CA ILE A 175 4.84 19.17 -24.09
C ILE A 175 4.53 17.68 -24.23
N GLU A 176 5.25 16.96 -25.10
CA GLU A 176 5.09 15.51 -25.27
C GLU A 176 5.46 14.76 -23.99
N LEU A 177 6.57 15.16 -23.35
CA LEU A 177 6.98 14.56 -22.08
C LEU A 177 5.95 14.83 -20.98
N GLU A 178 5.42 16.04 -20.87
CA GLU A 178 4.40 16.38 -19.88
C GLU A 178 3.14 15.55 -20.07
N LYS A 179 2.71 15.37 -21.32
CA LYS A 179 1.55 14.54 -21.66
C LYS A 179 1.80 13.08 -21.29
N ALA A 180 2.99 12.56 -21.58
CA ALA A 180 3.37 11.20 -21.21
C ALA A 180 3.39 11.00 -19.69
N VAL A 181 4.02 11.92 -18.95
CA VAL A 181 4.09 11.90 -17.48
C VAL A 181 2.70 11.93 -16.85
N LYS A 182 1.80 12.80 -17.33
CA LYS A 182 0.41 12.86 -16.86
C LYS A 182 -0.41 11.60 -17.15
N SER A 183 -0.01 10.81 -18.15
CA SER A 183 -0.67 9.55 -18.49
C SER A 183 -0.19 8.35 -17.65
N LEU A 184 0.83 8.53 -16.80
CA LEU A 184 1.35 7.46 -15.97
C LEU A 184 0.33 6.99 -14.94
N ASN A 185 0.24 5.68 -14.77
CA ASN A 185 -0.61 5.08 -13.75
C ASN A 185 0.02 5.24 -12.36
N THR A 186 -0.69 5.88 -11.44
CA THR A 186 -0.28 6.03 -10.03
C THR A 186 -0.47 4.75 -9.22
N GLY A 187 0.24 4.63 -8.09
CA GLY A 187 0.10 3.50 -7.17
C GLY A 187 0.70 2.19 -7.68
N LYS A 188 1.66 2.28 -8.61
CA LYS A 188 2.47 1.15 -9.07
C LYS A 188 3.66 0.94 -8.14
N ALA A 189 4.26 -0.25 -8.21
CA ALA A 189 5.46 -0.56 -7.45
C ALA A 189 6.61 0.39 -7.86
N PRO A 190 7.43 0.84 -6.91
CA PRO A 190 8.58 1.68 -7.20
C PRO A 190 9.68 0.89 -7.94
N ASP A 191 10.63 1.60 -8.52
CA ASP A 191 11.78 1.01 -9.22
C ASP A 191 12.83 0.41 -8.27
N VAL A 192 13.95 -0.06 -8.86
CA VAL A 192 15.11 -0.62 -8.14
C VAL A 192 15.78 0.36 -7.16
N TYR A 193 15.51 1.66 -7.29
CA TYR A 193 16.01 2.74 -6.44
C TYR A 193 14.91 3.33 -5.55
N ASN A 194 13.77 2.65 -5.43
CA ASN A 194 12.61 3.09 -4.67
C ASN A 194 11.96 4.39 -5.20
N MET A 195 12.13 4.68 -6.49
CA MET A 195 11.50 5.80 -7.17
C MET A 195 10.13 5.38 -7.70
N SER A 196 9.08 5.97 -7.14
CA SER A 196 7.70 5.82 -7.62
C SER A 196 7.29 6.89 -8.65
N VAL A 197 6.21 6.61 -9.38
CA VAL A 197 5.61 7.55 -10.37
C VAL A 197 5.24 8.88 -9.73
N GLU A 198 4.84 8.87 -8.46
CA GLU A 198 4.47 10.09 -7.71
C GLU A 198 5.66 11.05 -7.55
N HIS A 199 6.90 10.56 -7.49
CA HIS A 199 8.06 11.45 -7.47
C HIS A 199 8.23 12.17 -8.81
N ILE A 200 7.92 11.51 -9.92
CA ILE A 200 7.99 12.10 -11.26
C ILE A 200 6.83 13.09 -11.47
N LEU A 201 5.62 12.75 -11.02
CA LEU A 201 4.45 13.62 -11.13
C LEU A 201 4.56 14.91 -10.32
N ASN A 202 5.28 14.86 -9.18
CA ASN A 202 5.43 15.98 -8.27
C ASN A 202 6.85 16.59 -8.31
N CYS A 203 7.65 16.29 -9.34
CA CYS A 203 8.99 16.84 -9.43
C CYS A 203 8.96 18.34 -9.75
N GLU A 204 9.97 19.07 -9.28
CA GLU A 204 10.16 20.47 -9.65
C GLU A 204 10.54 20.62 -11.12
N ASP A 205 10.28 21.79 -11.72
CA ASP A 205 10.61 22.09 -13.12
C ASP A 205 12.08 21.81 -13.46
N SER A 206 12.99 22.11 -12.53
CA SER A 206 14.43 21.84 -12.66
C SER A 206 14.73 20.36 -12.88
N THR A 207 14.03 19.47 -12.16
CA THR A 207 14.17 18.01 -12.29
C THR A 207 13.53 17.52 -13.58
N PHE A 208 12.42 18.13 -13.98
CA PHE A 208 11.73 17.83 -15.23
C PHE A 208 12.62 18.12 -16.45
N GLU A 209 13.42 19.18 -16.42
CA GLU A 209 14.39 19.49 -17.48
C GLU A 209 15.47 18.41 -17.64
N TYR A 210 15.95 17.84 -16.53
CA TYR A 210 16.88 16.70 -16.60
C TYR A 210 16.23 15.46 -17.18
N LEU A 211 14.97 15.19 -16.80
CA LEU A 211 14.20 14.09 -17.38
C LEU A 211 14.05 14.27 -18.90
N LEU A 212 13.75 15.49 -19.37
CA LEU A 212 13.68 15.82 -20.79
C LEU A 212 15.01 15.56 -21.50
N LYS A 213 16.13 15.99 -20.93
CA LYS A 213 17.47 15.76 -21.50
C LYS A 213 17.78 14.27 -21.62
N VAL A 214 17.49 13.49 -20.58
CA VAL A 214 17.73 12.04 -20.58
C VAL A 214 16.88 11.36 -21.65
N VAL A 215 15.58 11.64 -21.69
CA VAL A 215 14.66 11.03 -22.67
C VAL A 215 15.06 11.41 -24.09
N SER A 216 15.30 12.69 -24.37
CA SER A 216 15.73 13.15 -25.70
C SER A 216 17.07 12.53 -26.12
N HIS A 217 18.00 12.33 -25.20
CA HIS A 217 19.25 11.65 -25.50
C HIS A 217 19.05 10.17 -25.84
N VAL A 218 18.14 9.46 -25.15
CA VAL A 218 17.80 8.07 -25.46
C VAL A 218 17.20 7.96 -26.87
N PHE A 219 16.29 8.85 -27.25
CA PHE A 219 15.71 8.85 -28.60
C PHE A 219 16.71 9.23 -29.69
N ALA A 220 17.60 10.19 -29.42
CA ALA A 220 18.60 10.63 -30.38
C ALA A 220 19.73 9.61 -30.60
N SER A 221 20.16 8.92 -29.53
CA SER A 221 21.26 7.95 -29.59
C SER A 221 20.80 6.51 -29.83
N GLY A 222 19.53 6.20 -29.55
CA GLY A 222 19.03 4.82 -29.47
C GLY A 222 19.61 4.01 -28.29
N LEU A 223 20.41 4.64 -27.42
CA LEU A 223 21.09 3.97 -26.33
C LEU A 223 20.32 4.14 -25.01
N PHE A 224 19.85 3.03 -24.47
CA PHE A 224 19.17 3.00 -23.18
C PHE A 224 20.17 2.79 -22.03
N PRO A 225 20.13 3.65 -20.99
CA PRO A 225 20.92 3.47 -19.77
C PRO A 225 20.70 2.09 -19.14
N ALA A 226 21.77 1.50 -18.60
CA ALA A 226 21.71 0.21 -17.90
C ALA A 226 20.70 0.22 -16.74
N ALA A 227 20.50 1.38 -16.09
CA ALA A 227 19.50 1.53 -15.04
C ALA A 227 18.07 1.24 -15.52
N LEU A 228 17.70 1.64 -16.75
CA LEU A 228 16.37 1.41 -17.33
C LEU A 228 16.17 -0.02 -17.85
N LYS A 229 17.24 -0.84 -17.90
CA LYS A 229 17.19 -2.24 -18.30
C LYS A 229 17.00 -3.20 -17.12
N ARG A 230 16.94 -2.67 -15.89
CA ARG A 230 16.77 -3.46 -14.66
C ARG A 230 15.33 -3.37 -14.18
N GLY A 231 14.76 -4.51 -13.81
CA GLY A 231 13.44 -4.62 -13.21
C GLY A 231 13.50 -5.16 -11.78
N VAL A 232 12.47 -4.88 -10.99
CA VAL A 232 12.26 -5.51 -9.68
C VAL A 232 11.27 -6.66 -9.84
N VAL A 233 11.67 -7.87 -9.48
CA VAL A 233 10.75 -9.01 -9.39
C VAL A 233 10.05 -8.95 -8.04
N THR A 234 8.75 -8.68 -8.05
CA THR A 234 7.92 -8.74 -6.84
C THR A 234 7.02 -9.97 -6.93
N PRO A 235 7.22 -11.00 -6.08
CA PRO A 235 6.35 -12.16 -6.08
C PRO A 235 4.95 -11.76 -5.61
N ILE A 236 3.94 -12.01 -6.44
CA ILE A 236 2.53 -11.76 -6.11
C ILE A 236 1.80 -13.09 -6.12
N PHE A 237 1.36 -13.53 -4.94
CA PHE A 237 0.51 -14.71 -4.85
C PHE A 237 -0.87 -14.41 -5.43
N LYS A 238 -1.22 -15.09 -6.53
CA LYS A 238 -2.58 -15.11 -7.06
C LYS A 238 -3.28 -16.34 -6.47
N ASN A 239 -4.45 -16.15 -5.88
CA ASN A 239 -5.30 -17.21 -5.29
C ASN A 239 -5.76 -18.33 -6.28
N LYS A 240 -5.18 -18.38 -7.48
CA LYS A 240 -5.43 -19.33 -8.58
C LYS A 240 -4.10 -19.74 -9.24
N GLY A 241 -3.07 -19.99 -8.44
CA GLY A 241 -1.77 -20.48 -8.90
C GLY A 241 -1.74 -22.01 -9.06
N GLU A 242 -0.63 -22.52 -9.58
CA GLU A 242 -0.42 -23.95 -9.84
C GLU A 242 -0.70 -24.86 -8.62
N PRO A 243 -1.11 -26.12 -8.84
CA PRO A 243 -1.44 -27.07 -7.76
C PRO A 243 -0.30 -27.29 -6.75
N ASN A 244 0.95 -27.09 -7.18
CA ASN A 244 2.16 -27.42 -6.42
C ASN A 244 2.63 -26.30 -5.48
N VAL A 245 1.99 -25.13 -5.52
CA VAL A 245 2.24 -24.02 -4.59
C VAL A 245 0.95 -23.70 -3.86
N SER A 246 0.85 -24.16 -2.61
CA SER A 246 -0.30 -23.92 -1.75
C SER A 246 0.04 -22.97 -0.61
N VAL A 247 -0.94 -22.18 -0.22
CA VAL A 247 -0.81 -21.18 0.84
C VAL A 247 -1.97 -21.34 1.81
N THR A 248 -1.65 -21.30 3.10
CA THR A 248 -2.67 -21.10 4.13
C THR A 248 -2.72 -19.61 4.49
N THR A 249 -3.91 -19.02 4.43
CA THR A 249 -4.13 -17.62 4.83
C THR A 249 -4.73 -17.58 6.23
N GLY A 250 -4.11 -16.81 7.13
CA GLY A 250 -4.67 -16.46 8.43
C GLY A 250 -5.74 -15.37 8.31
N ALA A 251 -6.73 -15.39 9.20
CA ALA A 251 -7.80 -14.39 9.32
C ALA A 251 -7.47 -13.28 10.33
#